data_AF-A0A8T5LRK2-F1
#
_entry.id   AF-A0A8T5LRK2-F1
#
_cell.length_a   1.000
_cell.length_b   1.000
_cell.length_c   1.000
_cell.angle_alpha   90.00
_cell.angle_beta   90.00
_cell.angle_gamma   90.00
#
_symmetry.space_group_name_H-M   'P 1'
#
loop_
_entity.id
_entity.type
_entity.pdbx_description
1 polymer ?
#
loop_
_entity_poly.entity_id
_entity_poly.type
_entity_poly.pdbx_seq_one_letter_code
_entity_poly.pdbx_strand_id
1 'polypeptide(L)'
;MSGSDKKRKDNEDSFEISLGSIKGRWPIIILAFILLFGFYLRVYHLDYPVMGYHNWKETHYLTEARNFAREGFFSQGFFVPSFDYPPLDSDPSGAHSDTFPTISIFAALMFKIFGVHLWAARILGVMFNSASI
;
A
#
# COMPACT_ATOMS: atom_id res chain seq x y z
N MET A 1 10.97 -59.23 22.77
CA MET A 1 10.20 -58.00 22.48
C MET A 1 10.96 -56.82 23.08
N SER A 2 11.83 -56.10 22.38
CA SER A 2 11.69 -55.39 21.10
C SER A 2 10.80 -54.14 21.21
N GLY A 3 11.43 -52.99 21.46
CA GLY A 3 11.46 -51.95 20.43
C GLY A 3 10.40 -50.85 20.41
N SER A 4 9.72 -50.50 21.52
CA SER A 4 8.65 -49.49 21.48
C SER A 4 8.86 -48.22 22.32
N ASP A 5 9.67 -48.23 23.37
CA ASP A 5 9.70 -47.09 24.32
C ASP A 5 10.73 -45.99 24.02
N LYS A 6 11.63 -46.20 23.06
CA LYS A 6 12.70 -45.23 22.77
C LYS A 6 12.29 -44.15 21.77
N LYS A 7 11.14 -44.27 21.12
CA LYS A 7 10.76 -43.43 19.96
C LYS A 7 9.89 -42.21 20.31
N ARG A 8 9.62 -41.97 21.59
CA ARG A 8 8.70 -40.90 22.05
C ARG A 8 9.39 -39.70 22.66
N LYS A 9 10.72 -39.72 22.82
CA LYS A 9 11.50 -38.63 23.43
C LYS A 9 12.19 -37.71 22.43
N ASP A 10 12.08 -37.99 21.14
CA ASP A 10 12.88 -37.32 20.10
C ASP A 10 12.12 -36.17 19.41
N ASN A 11 10.90 -35.84 19.87
CA ASN A 11 10.00 -34.87 19.23
C ASN A 11 9.82 -33.57 20.03
N GLU A 12 10.49 -33.42 21.18
CA GLU A 12 10.45 -32.19 21.98
C GLU A 12 11.62 -31.23 21.69
N ASP A 13 12.60 -31.65 20.89
CA ASP A 13 13.87 -30.93 20.69
C ASP A 13 13.91 -30.03 19.44
N SER A 14 12.82 -29.87 18.68
CA SER A 14 12.85 -29.10 17.41
C SER A 14 12.28 -27.68 17.50
N PHE A 15 12.02 -27.16 18.70
CA PHE A 15 11.55 -25.78 18.89
C PHE A 15 12.36 -25.02 19.95
N GLU A 16 13.61 -25.40 20.21
CA GLU A 16 14.56 -24.44 20.75
C GLU A 16 14.92 -23.46 19.63
N ILE A 17 14.14 -22.39 19.54
CA ILE A 17 14.53 -21.19 18.80
C ILE A 17 15.91 -20.81 19.34
N SER A 18 16.93 -21.01 18.51
CA SER A 18 18.32 -20.72 18.83
C SER A 18 18.48 -19.22 19.12
N LEU A 19 18.23 -18.84 20.37
CA LEU A 19 18.43 -17.50 20.92
C LEU A 19 19.94 -17.14 21.00
N GLY A 20 20.82 -18.10 20.70
CA GLY A 20 22.28 -17.92 20.70
C GLY A 20 22.80 -16.93 19.65
N SER A 21 22.06 -16.70 18.56
CA SER A 21 22.46 -15.78 17.47
C SER A 21 22.12 -14.30 17.74
N ILE A 22 21.46 -13.99 18.86
CA ILE A 22 20.91 -12.64 19.16
C ILE A 22 21.94 -11.72 19.84
N LYS A 23 23.04 -12.27 20.40
CA LYS A 23 24.08 -11.47 21.06
C LYS A 23 24.87 -10.65 20.04
N GLY A 24 24.37 -9.44 19.75
CA GLY A 24 24.94 -8.47 18.83
C GLY A 24 23.95 -7.91 17.80
N ARG A 25 22.76 -8.51 17.66
CA ARG A 25 21.71 -8.10 16.70
C ARG A 25 20.52 -7.38 17.34
N TRP A 26 20.62 -7.02 18.64
CA TRP A 26 19.60 -6.24 19.33
C TRP A 26 19.15 -4.97 18.59
N PRO A 27 20.06 -4.16 18.01
CA PRO A 27 19.64 -2.99 17.23
C PRO A 27 18.78 -3.37 16.04
N ILE A 28 19.09 -4.47 15.35
CA ILE A 28 18.36 -4.96 14.18
C ILE A 28 16.98 -5.48 14.60
N ILE A 29 16.90 -6.19 15.74
CA ILE A 29 15.62 -6.70 16.27
C ILE A 29 14.71 -5.55 16.68
N ILE A 30 15.26 -4.54 17.35
CA ILE A 30 14.52 -3.34 17.75
C ILE A 30 14.06 -2.57 16.50
N LEU A 31 14.93 -2.39 15.51
CA LEU A 31 14.57 -1.74 14.25
C LEU A 31 13.47 -2.49 13.50
N ALA A 32 13.61 -3.82 13.37
CA ALA A 32 12.59 -4.66 12.77
C ALA A 32 11.25 -4.55 13.52
N PHE A 33 11.28 -4.50 14.85
CA PHE A 33 10.08 -4.29 15.66
C PHE A 33 9.42 -2.92 15.39
N ILE A 34 10.20 -1.84 15.33
CA ILE A 34 9.71 -0.49 15.02
C ILE A 34 9.08 -0.44 13.62
N LEU A 35 9.77 -1.03 12.62
CA LEU A 35 9.29 -1.09 11.25
C LEU A 35 7.98 -1.88 11.14
N LEU A 36 7.91 -3.07 11.73
CA LEU A 36 6.72 -3.91 11.71
C LEU A 36 5.56 -3.26 12.46
N PHE A 37 5.83 -2.66 13.62
CA PHE A 37 4.80 -1.97 14.40
C PHE A 37 4.26 -0.74 13.67
N GLY A 38 5.14 0.08 13.10
CA GLY A 38 4.76 1.23 12.29
C GLY A 38 4.01 0.84 11.02
N PHE A 39 4.41 -0.24 10.36
CA PHE A 39 3.69 -0.78 9.20
C PHE A 39 2.30 -1.28 9.60
N TYR A 40 2.19 -2.07 10.67
CA TYR A 40 0.93 -2.62 11.17
C TYR A 40 -0.11 -1.52 11.47
N LEU A 41 0.31 -0.46 12.17
CA LEU A 41 -0.58 0.66 12.50
C LEU A 41 -1.10 1.40 11.26
N ARG A 42 -0.35 1.44 10.17
CA ARG A 42 -0.72 2.14 8.93
C ARG A 42 -1.57 1.29 7.98
N VAL A 43 -1.40 -0.03 8.02
CA VAL A 43 -2.27 -0.95 7.27
C VAL A 43 -3.65 -1.06 7.92
N TYR A 44 -3.75 -0.79 9.22
CA TYR A 44 -5.03 -0.72 9.90
C TYR A 44 -5.92 0.36 9.25
N HIS A 45 -7.10 -0.04 8.74
CA HIS A 45 -8.06 0.80 8.03
C HIS A 45 -7.63 1.33 6.65
N LEU A 46 -6.76 0.60 5.93
CA LEU A 46 -6.37 0.98 4.57
C LEU A 46 -7.55 1.10 3.59
N ASP A 47 -8.65 0.37 3.82
CA ASP A 47 -9.87 0.39 2.99
C ASP A 47 -10.96 1.35 3.48
N TYR A 48 -10.66 2.22 4.44
CA TYR A 48 -11.68 3.14 4.96
C TYR A 48 -12.16 4.11 3.87
N PRO A 49 -13.47 4.35 3.73
CA PRO A 49 -13.98 5.18 2.65
C PRO A 49 -13.46 6.61 2.75
N VAL A 50 -13.21 7.20 1.57
CA VAL A 50 -12.65 8.55 1.41
C VAL A 50 -13.77 9.57 1.55
N MET A 51 -14.32 9.69 2.75
CA MET A 51 -15.47 10.54 3.05
C MET A 51 -15.08 11.64 4.03
N GLY A 52 -15.36 12.90 3.67
CA GLY A 52 -15.17 14.05 4.54
C GLY A 52 -14.41 15.20 3.88
N TYR A 53 -14.67 16.42 4.36
CA TYR A 53 -14.08 17.65 3.82
C TYR A 53 -12.54 17.65 3.86
N HIS A 54 -11.95 17.07 4.91
CA HIS A 54 -10.49 17.00 5.07
C HIS A 54 -9.80 16.05 4.10
N ASN A 55 -10.55 15.17 3.42
CA ASN A 55 -9.99 14.17 2.52
C ASN A 55 -10.28 14.46 1.04
N TRP A 56 -10.74 15.67 0.73
CA TRP A 56 -11.10 16.06 -0.63
C TRP A 56 -9.94 15.90 -1.62
N LYS A 57 -8.71 16.19 -1.18
CA LYS A 57 -7.53 16.05 -2.05
C LYS A 57 -7.16 14.58 -2.31
N GLU A 58 -7.39 13.68 -1.34
CA GLU A 58 -7.24 12.25 -1.61
C GLU A 58 -8.28 11.78 -2.64
N THR A 59 -9.54 12.19 -2.48
CA THR A 59 -10.61 11.88 -3.44
C THR A 59 -10.27 12.39 -4.84
N HIS A 60 -9.73 13.61 -4.94
CA HIS A 60 -9.23 14.19 -6.19
C HIS A 60 -8.21 13.26 -6.86
N TYR A 61 -7.15 12.86 -6.16
CA TYR A 61 -6.11 11.99 -6.73
C TYR A 61 -6.64 10.60 -7.13
N LEU A 62 -7.55 10.04 -6.33
CA LEU A 62 -8.15 8.73 -6.63
C LEU A 62 -9.06 8.77 -7.86
N THR A 63 -9.75 9.89 -8.07
CA THR A 63 -10.60 10.13 -9.25
C THR A 63 -9.73 10.18 -10.51
N GLU A 64 -8.68 11.00 -10.50
CA GLU A 64 -7.72 11.07 -11.60
C GLU A 64 -7.04 9.72 -11.86
N ALA A 65 -6.63 9.01 -10.81
CA ALA A 65 -6.01 7.70 -10.92
C ALA A 65 -6.95 6.67 -11.57
N ARG A 66 -8.23 6.70 -11.21
CA ARG A 66 -9.26 5.85 -11.81
C ARG A 66 -9.42 6.15 -13.30
N ASN A 67 -9.43 7.42 -13.68
CA ASN A 67 -9.55 7.83 -15.07
C ASN A 67 -8.31 7.47 -15.89
N PHE A 68 -7.10 7.67 -15.35
CA PHE A 68 -5.87 7.16 -15.98
C PHE A 68 -5.87 5.64 -16.15
N ALA A 69 -6.36 4.89 -15.17
CA ALA A 69 -6.45 3.43 -15.27
C ALA A 69 -7.48 2.98 -16.33
N ARG A 70 -8.62 3.69 -16.44
CA ARG A 70 -9.73 3.39 -17.37
C ARG A 70 -9.44 3.81 -18.80
N GLU A 71 -9.01 5.04 -19.01
CA GLU A 71 -8.89 5.69 -20.32
C GLU A 71 -7.45 5.63 -20.86
N GLY A 72 -6.47 5.45 -19.98
CA GLY A 72 -5.06 5.44 -20.31
C GLY A 72 -4.36 6.76 -19.96
N PHE A 73 -3.04 6.69 -19.78
CA PHE A 73 -2.20 7.81 -19.35
C PHE A 73 -2.01 8.92 -20.39
N PHE A 74 -2.40 8.67 -21.63
CA PHE A 74 -2.18 9.56 -22.78
C PHE A 74 -3.48 9.97 -23.49
N SER A 75 -4.66 9.63 -22.95
CA SER A 75 -5.95 9.87 -23.61
C SER A 75 -6.26 11.37 -23.77
N GLN A 76 -5.96 12.17 -22.74
CA GLN A 76 -6.21 13.62 -22.69
C GLN A 76 -4.95 14.45 -22.99
N GLY A 77 -3.84 13.81 -23.37
CA GLY A 77 -2.51 14.42 -23.50
C GLY A 77 -1.46 13.74 -22.63
N PHE A 78 -0.24 14.27 -22.55
CA PHE A 78 0.86 13.66 -21.79
C PHE A 78 0.63 13.79 -20.27
N PHE A 79 0.09 12.73 -19.65
CA PHE A 79 -0.28 12.69 -18.22
C PHE A 79 -1.22 13.82 -17.79
N VAL A 80 -2.16 14.17 -18.66
CA VAL A 80 -3.18 15.17 -18.34
C VAL A 80 -4.30 14.49 -17.54
N PRO A 81 -4.56 14.90 -16.28
CA PRO A 81 -5.60 14.32 -15.46
C PRO A 81 -7.00 14.77 -15.91
N SER A 82 -8.01 13.97 -15.57
CA SER A 82 -9.41 14.28 -15.81
C SER A 82 -10.31 14.00 -14.61
N PHE A 83 -11.31 14.85 -14.41
CA PHE A 83 -12.36 14.68 -13.40
C PHE A 83 -13.51 13.82 -13.89
N ASP A 84 -14.16 13.12 -12.95
CA ASP A 84 -15.44 12.43 -13.21
C ASP A 84 -16.66 13.36 -13.10
N TYR A 85 -16.50 14.55 -12.51
CA TYR A 85 -17.57 15.52 -12.31
C TYR A 85 -17.14 16.92 -12.77
N PRO A 86 -16.92 17.14 -14.08
CA PRO A 86 -16.60 18.47 -14.58
C PRO A 86 -17.69 19.49 -14.20
N PRO A 87 -17.31 20.66 -13.67
CA PRO A 87 -18.22 21.81 -13.57
C PRO A 87 -18.89 22.13 -14.91
N LEU A 88 -20.13 22.63 -14.87
CA LEU A 88 -20.93 22.95 -16.07
C LEU A 88 -20.30 24.04 -16.95
N ASP A 89 -19.42 24.85 -16.40
CA ASP A 89 -18.68 25.93 -17.06
C ASP A 89 -17.27 25.53 -17.51
N SER A 90 -16.89 24.25 -17.34
CA SER A 90 -15.57 23.72 -17.66
C SER A 90 -15.60 22.74 -18.84
N ASP A 91 -14.42 22.25 -19.24
CA ASP A 91 -14.29 21.28 -20.31
C ASP A 91 -15.13 20.00 -20.01
N PRO A 92 -16.07 19.61 -20.89
CA PRO A 92 -16.91 18.43 -20.70
C PRO A 92 -16.13 17.11 -20.61
N SER A 93 -14.90 17.06 -21.12
CA SER A 93 -14.00 15.91 -20.98
C SER A 93 -13.48 15.73 -19.55
N GLY A 94 -13.64 16.74 -18.70
CA GLY A 94 -13.07 16.79 -17.36
C GLY A 94 -11.56 17.00 -17.35
N ALA A 95 -10.90 17.13 -18.51
CA ALA A 95 -9.48 17.39 -18.59
C ALA A 95 -9.14 18.74 -17.95
N HIS A 96 -8.12 18.76 -17.11
CA HIS A 96 -7.69 20.00 -16.45
C HIS A 96 -6.17 20.03 -16.28
N SER A 97 -5.64 21.24 -16.13
CA SER A 97 -4.24 21.46 -15.81
C SER A 97 -4.07 21.53 -14.29
N ASP A 98 -3.42 20.53 -13.70
CA ASP A 98 -2.91 20.58 -12.32
C ASP A 98 -1.37 20.37 -12.36
N THR A 99 -0.72 20.48 -11.21
CA THR A 99 0.62 19.99 -10.97
C THR A 99 0.80 18.54 -11.46
N PHE A 100 2.04 18.19 -11.82
CA PHE A 100 2.34 16.88 -12.42
C PHE A 100 1.79 15.74 -11.53
N PRO A 101 0.82 14.93 -12.02
CA PRO A 101 -0.07 14.12 -11.19
C PRO A 101 0.59 12.80 -10.77
N THR A 102 1.71 12.92 -10.06
CA THR A 102 2.62 11.80 -9.74
C THR A 102 1.91 10.74 -8.88
N ILE A 103 1.18 11.18 -7.86
CA ILE A 103 0.41 10.30 -6.97
C ILE A 103 -0.66 9.54 -7.77
N SER A 104 -1.40 10.25 -8.61
CA SER A 104 -2.47 9.70 -9.43
C SER A 104 -1.93 8.70 -10.47
N ILE A 105 -0.75 8.96 -11.05
CA ILE A 105 -0.08 8.02 -11.98
C ILE A 105 0.29 6.71 -11.27
N PHE A 106 0.92 6.79 -10.09
CA PHE A 106 1.29 5.60 -9.34
C PHE A 106 0.07 4.82 -8.84
N ALA A 107 -0.96 5.51 -8.35
CA ALA A 107 -2.22 4.88 -7.97
C ALA A 107 -2.92 4.22 -9.17
N ALA A 108 -2.90 4.84 -10.34
CA ALA A 108 -3.47 4.27 -11.57
C ALA A 108 -2.73 2.99 -12.01
N LEU A 109 -1.41 2.94 -11.85
CA LEU A 109 -0.63 1.72 -12.08
C LEU A 109 -1.08 0.60 -11.14
N MET A 110 -1.30 0.91 -9.86
CA MET A 110 -1.82 -0.07 -8.90
C MET A 110 -3.24 -0.52 -9.26
N PHE A 111 -4.10 0.41 -9.69
CA PHE A 111 -5.44 0.08 -10.16
C PHE A 111 -5.45 -0.82 -11.39
N LYS A 112 -4.48 -0.67 -12.31
CA LYS A 112 -4.33 -1.59 -13.44
C LYS A 112 -3.92 -3.01 -13.03
N ILE A 113 -3.14 -3.16 -11.97
CA ILE A 113 -2.63 -4.46 -11.52
C ILE A 113 -3.64 -5.18 -10.62
N PHE A 114 -4.20 -4.46 -9.65
CA PHE A 114 -5.03 -5.04 -8.59
C PHE A 114 -6.53 -4.74 -8.73
N GLY A 115 -6.91 -3.83 -9.62
CA GLY A 115 -8.28 -3.30 -9.72
C GLY A 115 -8.47 -2.03 -8.89
N VAL A 116 -9.65 -1.40 -9.04
CA VAL A 116 -9.98 -0.13 -8.37
C VAL A 116 -10.38 -0.38 -6.91
N HIS A 117 -9.38 -0.55 -6.06
CA HIS A 117 -9.54 -0.74 -4.61
C HIS A 117 -8.75 0.32 -3.83
N LEU A 118 -9.32 0.85 -2.74
CA LEU A 118 -8.68 1.92 -1.95
C LEU A 118 -7.34 1.47 -1.34
N TRP A 119 -7.28 0.24 -0.83
CA TRP A 119 -6.02 -0.33 -0.34
C TRP A 119 -4.91 -0.31 -1.40
N ALA A 120 -5.24 -0.53 -2.68
CA ALA A 120 -4.25 -0.60 -3.76
C ALA A 120 -3.60 0.76 -4.05
N ALA A 121 -4.33 1.86 -3.94
CA ALA A 121 -3.75 3.20 -4.07
C ALA A 121 -2.91 3.59 -2.85
N ARG A 122 -3.35 3.17 -1.65
CA ARG A 122 -2.75 3.58 -0.37
C ARG A 122 -1.53 2.77 0.03
N ILE A 123 -1.42 1.51 -0.42
CA ILE A 123 -0.30 0.63 -0.07
C ILE A 123 1.05 1.22 -0.48
N LEU A 124 1.10 1.94 -1.60
CA LEU A 124 2.31 2.63 -2.04
C LEU A 124 2.79 3.64 -0.99
N GLY A 125 1.90 4.49 -0.48
CA GLY A 125 2.23 5.44 0.57
C GLY A 125 2.75 4.77 1.83
N VAL A 126 2.13 3.65 2.23
CA VAL A 126 2.57 2.86 3.39
C VAL A 126 3.94 2.24 3.18
N MET A 127 4.23 1.72 1.98
CA MET A 127 5.53 1.15 1.62
C MET A 127 6.64 2.20 1.63
N PHE A 128 6.44 3.35 0.97
CA PHE A 128 7.43 4.44 0.96
C PHE A 128 7.67 4.99 2.36
N ASN A 129 6.62 5.14 3.16
CA ASN A 129 6.77 5.61 4.53
C ASN A 129 7.57 4.63 5.40
N SER A 130 7.31 3.33 5.24
CA SER A 130 8.03 2.29 6.00
C SER A 130 9.48 2.15 5.55
N ALA A 131 9.77 2.39 4.26
CA ALA A 131 11.13 2.39 3.73
C ALA A 131 11.95 3.64 4.13
N SER A 132 11.30 4.71 4.58
CA SER A 132 11.98 5.95 4.98
C SER A 132 12.54 5.91 6.41
N ILE A 133 12.15 4.93 7.22
CA ILE A 133 12.57 4.75 8.63
C ILE A 133 13.87 3.93 8.65
#